data_AF-A0A914LHJ8-F1
#
_entry.id   AF-A0A914LHJ8-F1
#
_cell.length_a   1.000
_cell.length_b   1.000
_cell.length_c   1.000
_cell.angle_alpha   90.00
_cell.angle_beta   90.00
_cell.angle_gamma   90.00
#
_symmetry.space_group_name_H-M   'P 1'
#
loop_
_entity.id
_entity.type
_entity.pdbx_description
1 polymer ?
#
loop_
_entity_poly.entity_id
_entity_poly.type
_entity_poly.pdbx_seq_one_letter_code
_entity_poly.pdbx_strand_id
1 'polypeptide(L)'
;MFLKVLATFAIGVYGSLVYGVFREKRIFTMPFLVFQASFIFLIGMMFFVFMICAMFSVDSLKKIAYDFGGINENETNNSYHESIRGFVIMVMLFFIAFFSSQCWFFEVIYRFYQYLEERESSFAFNLEPEFSMP
;
A
#
# COMPACT_ATOMS: atom_id res chain seq x y z
N MET A 1 -14.62 -0.46 -20.14
CA MET A 1 -14.20 -1.86 -19.85
C MET A 1 -13.25 -1.91 -18.66
N PHE A 2 -12.14 -1.16 -18.68
CA PHE A 2 -11.13 -1.10 -17.61
C PHE A 2 -11.69 -0.78 -16.20
N LEU A 3 -12.55 0.24 -16.07
CA LEU A 3 -13.18 0.61 -14.79
C LEU A 3 -13.94 -0.56 -14.14
N LYS A 4 -14.66 -1.35 -14.95
CA LYS A 4 -15.44 -2.49 -14.45
C LYS A 4 -14.52 -3.59 -13.90
N VAL A 5 -13.39 -3.83 -14.56
CA VAL A 5 -12.39 -4.81 -14.11
C VAL A 5 -11.78 -4.38 -12.77
N LEU A 6 -11.43 -3.09 -12.62
CA LEU A 6 -10.92 -2.55 -11.36
C LEU A 6 -11.94 -2.65 -10.23
N ALA A 7 -13.21 -2.33 -10.50
CA ALA A 7 -14.27 -2.43 -9.50
C ALA A 7 -14.47 -3.88 -9.04
N THR A 8 -14.54 -4.84 -9.98
CA THR A 8 -14.67 -6.26 -9.64
C THR A 8 -13.47 -6.77 -8.84
N PHE A 9 -12.26 -6.37 -9.21
CA PHE A 9 -11.04 -6.71 -8.48
C PHE A 9 -11.06 -6.15 -7.05
N ALA A 10 -11.42 -4.87 -6.89
CA ALA A 10 -11.52 -4.24 -5.57
C ALA A 10 -12.57 -4.94 -4.69
N ILE A 11 -13.76 -5.24 -5.25
CA ILE A 11 -14.80 -5.97 -4.53
C ILE A 11 -14.29 -7.36 -4.11
N GLY A 12 -13.54 -8.06 -4.96
CA GLY A 12 -12.95 -9.36 -4.62
C GLY A 12 -11.95 -9.27 -3.46
N VAL A 13 -11.02 -8.32 -3.52
CA VAL A 13 -9.95 -8.15 -2.51
C VAL A 13 -10.54 -7.68 -1.17
N TYR A 14 -11.31 -6.59 -1.15
CA TYR A 14 -11.92 -6.09 0.08
C TYR A 14 -13.06 -6.99 0.58
N GLY A 15 -13.82 -7.62 -0.31
CA GLY A 15 -14.85 -8.58 0.04
C GLY A 15 -14.27 -9.85 0.67
N SER A 16 -13.12 -10.33 0.20
CA SER A 16 -12.40 -11.45 0.83
C SER A 16 -11.98 -11.11 2.25
N LEU A 17 -11.49 -9.89 2.49
CA LEU A 17 -11.14 -9.42 3.83
C LEU A 17 -12.36 -9.38 4.75
N VAL A 18 -13.46 -8.76 4.31
CA VAL A 18 -14.72 -8.69 5.08
C VAL A 18 -15.24 -10.09 5.39
N TYR A 19 -15.18 -11.01 4.43
CA TYR A 19 -15.60 -12.39 4.62
C TYR A 19 -14.69 -13.14 5.60
N GLY A 20 -13.36 -12.89 5.56
CA GLY A 20 -12.40 -13.41 6.53
C GLY A 20 -12.70 -12.92 7.96
N VAL A 21 -13.12 -11.67 8.10
CA VAL A 21 -13.57 -11.11 9.39
C VAL A 21 -14.84 -11.81 9.89
N PHE A 22 -15.85 -11.98 9.04
CA PHE A 22 -17.12 -12.59 9.46
C PHE A 22 -17.05 -14.10 9.71
N ARG A 23 -16.24 -14.84 8.95
CA ARG A 23 -16.12 -16.29 9.07
C ARG A 23 -14.99 -16.75 9.99
N GLU A 24 -14.20 -15.81 10.51
CA GLU A 24 -13.00 -16.08 11.30
C GLU A 24 -12.05 -17.09 10.62
N LYS A 25 -11.95 -17.05 9.28
CA LYS A 25 -11.10 -17.97 8.50
C LYS A 25 -9.93 -17.24 7.85
N ARG A 26 -8.71 -17.65 8.19
CA ARG A 26 -7.48 -16.95 7.77
C ARG A 26 -7.24 -16.94 6.26
N ILE A 27 -7.71 -17.98 5.56
CA ILE A 27 -7.49 -18.15 4.11
C ILE A 27 -8.11 -17.02 3.28
N PHE A 28 -9.15 -16.37 3.78
CA PHE A 28 -9.81 -15.26 3.10
C PHE A 28 -9.11 -13.91 3.32
N THR A 29 -8.21 -13.83 4.31
CA THR A 29 -7.37 -12.65 4.57
C THR A 29 -6.10 -12.64 3.71
N MET A 30 -5.63 -13.82 3.26
CA MET A 30 -4.40 -13.95 2.44
C MET A 30 -4.39 -13.12 1.14
N PRO A 31 -5.47 -13.11 0.32
CA PRO A 31 -5.47 -12.33 -0.92
C PRO A 31 -5.23 -10.84 -0.67
N PHE A 32 -5.78 -10.31 0.42
CA PHE A 32 -5.56 -8.92 0.83
C PHE A 32 -4.12 -8.67 1.26
N LEU A 33 -3.51 -9.57 2.03
CA LEU A 33 -2.11 -9.45 2.45
C LEU A 33 -1.14 -9.45 1.26
N VAL A 34 -1.36 -10.34 0.29
CA VAL A 34 -0.55 -10.40 -0.94
C VAL A 34 -0.70 -9.13 -1.75
N PHE A 35 -1.93 -8.63 -1.90
CA PHE A 35 -2.21 -7.36 -2.57
C PHE A 35 -1.49 -6.19 -1.87
N GLN A 36 -1.59 -6.11 -0.54
CA GLN A 36 -1.00 -5.05 0.26
C GLN A 36 0.54 -5.07 0.19
N ALA A 37 1.17 -6.24 0.29
CA ALA A 37 2.62 -6.38 0.13
C ALA A 37 3.10 -5.96 -1.27
N SER A 38 2.36 -6.36 -2.31
CA SER A 38 2.65 -5.94 -3.69
C SER A 38 2.54 -4.42 -3.84
N PHE A 39 1.58 -3.80 -3.19
CA PHE A 39 1.36 -2.36 -3.25
C PHE A 39 2.46 -1.57 -2.53
N ILE A 40 2.92 -2.04 -1.36
CA ILE A 40 4.07 -1.48 -0.64
C ILE A 40 5.32 -1.52 -1.53
N PHE A 41 5.57 -2.66 -2.20
CA PHE A 41 6.70 -2.81 -3.11
C PHE A 41 6.64 -1.82 -4.29
N LEU A 42 5.46 -1.67 -4.91
CA LEU A 42 5.27 -0.73 -6.02
C LEU A 42 5.48 0.73 -5.60
N ILE A 43 4.98 1.15 -4.43
CA ILE A 43 5.23 2.50 -3.90
C ILE A 43 6.72 2.72 -3.66
N GLY A 44 7.42 1.73 -3.10
CA GLY A 44 8.87 1.78 -2.93
C GLY A 44 9.58 2.01 -4.26
N MET A 45 9.23 1.25 -5.30
CA MET A 45 9.81 1.45 -6.64
C MET A 45 9.48 2.83 -7.22
N MET A 46 8.23 3.31 -7.10
CA MET A 46 7.86 4.65 -7.56
C MET A 46 8.67 5.75 -6.88
N PHE A 47 8.89 5.63 -5.57
CA PHE A 47 9.73 6.55 -4.81
C PHE A 47 11.18 6.54 -5.33
N PHE A 48 11.77 5.37 -5.58
CA PHE A 48 13.12 5.27 -6.15
C PHE A 48 13.22 5.88 -7.55
N VAL A 49 12.24 5.62 -8.42
CA VAL A 49 12.17 6.22 -9.75
C VAL A 49 12.12 7.75 -9.66
N PHE A 50 11.26 8.28 -8.78
CA PHE A 50 11.18 9.72 -8.55
C PHE A 50 12.51 10.31 -8.08
N MET A 51 13.20 9.67 -7.14
CA MET A 51 14.52 10.09 -6.66
C MET A 51 15.58 10.10 -7.78
N ILE A 52 15.61 9.06 -8.62
CA ILE A 52 16.52 8.99 -9.77
C ILE A 52 16.20 10.11 -10.76
N CYS A 53 14.94 10.34 -11.09
CA CYS A 53 14.53 11.44 -11.97
C CYS A 53 14.95 12.81 -11.42
N ALA A 54 14.76 13.04 -10.12
CA ALA A 54 15.16 14.28 -9.46
C ALA A 54 16.69 14.48 -9.45
N MET A 55 17.47 13.40 -9.38
CA MET A 55 18.94 13.45 -9.33
C MET A 55 19.58 13.62 -10.71
N PHE A 56 19.06 12.95 -11.74
CA PHE A 56 19.72 12.87 -13.06
C PHE A 56 19.29 13.97 -14.04
N SER A 57 18.09 14.53 -13.91
CA SER A 57 17.59 15.51 -14.89
C SER A 57 16.73 16.58 -14.23
N VAL A 58 17.30 17.78 -14.13
CA VAL A 58 16.59 18.98 -13.68
C VAL A 58 15.40 19.26 -14.61
N ASP A 59 15.55 19.07 -15.92
CA ASP A 59 14.47 19.30 -16.90
C ASP A 59 13.30 18.31 -16.74
N SER A 60 13.58 17.07 -16.32
CA SER A 60 12.53 16.09 -16.00
C SER A 60 11.79 16.49 -14.73
N LEU A 61 12.52 16.97 -13.71
CA LEU A 61 11.91 17.47 -12.48
C LEU A 61 11.01 18.69 -12.74
N LYS A 62 11.46 19.61 -13.61
CA LYS A 62 10.69 20.79 -14.02
C LYS A 62 9.41 20.43 -14.75
N LYS A 63 9.47 19.49 -15.70
CA LYS A 63 8.27 18.97 -16.39
C LYS A 63 7.27 18.36 -15.41
N ILE A 64 7.75 17.54 -14.47
CA ILE A 64 6.89 16.94 -13.43
C ILE A 64 6.29 18.03 -12.53
N ALA A 65 7.07 19.03 -12.14
CA ALA A 65 6.61 20.15 -11.34
C ALA A 65 5.59 21.04 -12.07
N TYR A 66 5.72 21.17 -13.39
CA TYR A 66 4.73 21.85 -14.23
C TYR A 66 3.44 21.02 -14.35
N ASP A 67 3.56 19.74 -14.71
CA ASP A 67 2.41 18.86 -14.97
C ASP A 67 1.60 18.53 -13.71
N PHE A 68 2.27 18.31 -12.57
CA PHE A 68 1.61 17.93 -11.31
C PHE A 68 1.51 19.09 -10.31
N GLY A 69 2.46 20.02 -10.31
CA GLY A 69 2.51 21.14 -9.38
C GLY A 69 2.00 22.46 -9.96
N GLY A 70 1.80 22.55 -11.28
CA GLY A 70 1.41 23.79 -11.96
C GLY A 70 2.48 24.89 -11.92
N ILE A 71 3.74 24.54 -11.62
CA ILE A 71 4.81 25.53 -11.45
C ILE A 71 5.32 26.01 -12.80
N ASN A 72 5.15 27.30 -13.08
CA ASN A 72 5.44 27.90 -14.38
C ASN A 72 6.87 28.45 -14.44
N GLU A 73 7.58 28.19 -15.53
CA GLU A 73 8.97 28.64 -15.73
C GLU A 73 9.09 30.14 -16.01
N ASN A 74 7.97 30.81 -16.27
CA ASN A 74 7.91 32.25 -16.51
C ASN A 74 7.97 33.10 -15.23
N GLU A 75 8.03 32.48 -14.04
CA GLU A 75 8.21 33.19 -12.78
C GLU A 75 9.62 33.76 -12.61
N THR A 76 9.78 34.77 -11.75
CA THR A 76 11.10 35.32 -11.43
C THR A 76 12.01 34.21 -10.90
N ASN A 77 13.28 34.14 -11.36
CA ASN A 77 14.22 33.06 -11.01
C ASN A 77 14.26 32.70 -9.52
N ASN A 78 14.16 33.69 -8.63
CA ASN A 78 14.15 33.45 -7.17
C ASN A 78 12.88 32.72 -6.69
N SER A 79 11.70 33.13 -7.17
CA SER A 79 10.41 32.51 -6.86
C SER A 79 10.34 31.08 -7.41
N TYR A 80 10.84 30.90 -8.63
CA TYR A 80 10.81 29.61 -9.32
C TYR A 80 11.60 28.51 -8.59
N HIS A 81 12.82 28.83 -8.12
CA HIS A 81 13.62 27.87 -7.35
C HIS A 81 12.98 27.51 -6.00
N GLU A 82 12.31 28.47 -5.36
CA GLU A 82 11.58 28.23 -4.11
C GLU A 82 10.36 27.33 -4.34
N SER A 83 9.59 27.59 -5.41
CA SER A 83 8.43 26.79 -5.81
C SER A 83 8.81 25.34 -6.13
N ILE A 84 9.88 25.11 -6.89
CA ILE A 84 10.37 23.74 -7.18
C ILE A 84 10.78 23.02 -5.91
N ARG A 85 11.49 23.70 -5.00
CA ARG A 85 11.88 23.10 -3.72
C ARG A 85 10.66 22.73 -2.89
N GLY A 86 9.66 23.61 -2.85
CA GLY A 86 8.38 23.36 -2.19
C GLY A 86 7.65 22.14 -2.76
N PHE A 87 7.64 22.00 -4.09
CA PHE A 87 7.06 20.84 -4.78
C PHE A 87 7.75 19.53 -4.38
N VAL A 88 9.09 19.49 -4.41
CA VAL A 88 9.84 18.28 -4.02
C VAL A 88 9.56 17.89 -2.57
N ILE A 89 9.52 18.86 -1.65
CA ILE A 89 9.21 18.62 -0.23
C ILE A 89 7.78 18.06 -0.09
N MET A 90 6.81 18.66 -0.78
CA MET A 90 5.41 18.18 -0.75
C MET A 90 5.30 16.75 -1.27
N VAL A 91 5.96 16.43 -2.39
CA VAL A 91 5.97 15.09 -2.97
C VAL A 91 6.64 14.09 -2.03
N MET A 92 7.75 14.46 -1.36
CA MET A 92 8.39 13.60 -0.36
C MET A 92 7.47 13.32 0.83
N LEU A 93 6.82 14.36 1.38
CA LEU A 93 5.87 14.20 2.48
C LEU A 93 4.68 13.31 2.08
N PHE A 94 4.20 13.46 0.84
CA PHE A 94 3.16 12.61 0.30
C PHE A 94 3.59 11.13 0.23
N PHE A 95 4.78 10.84 -0.32
CA PHE A 95 5.30 9.48 -0.36
C PHE A 95 5.47 8.87 1.03
N ILE A 96 6.00 9.63 1.99
CA ILE A 96 6.17 9.18 3.37
C ILE A 96 4.82 8.86 4.01
N ALA A 97 3.87 9.80 3.96
CA ALA A 97 2.54 9.60 4.56
C ALA A 97 1.82 8.40 3.92
N PHE A 98 1.88 8.29 2.58
CA PHE A 98 1.25 7.20 1.87
C PHE A 98 1.91 5.86 2.18
N PHE A 99 3.25 5.78 2.16
CA PHE A 99 3.99 4.57 2.53
C PHE A 99 3.70 4.13 3.97
N SER A 100 3.74 5.06 4.94
CA SER A 100 3.41 4.78 6.34
C SER A 100 1.99 4.23 6.49
N SER A 101 1.01 4.80 5.79
CA SER A 101 -0.36 4.27 5.83
C SER A 101 -0.48 2.86 5.27
N GLN A 102 0.24 2.53 4.18
CA GLN A 102 0.23 1.17 3.64
C GLN A 102 0.87 0.15 4.59
N CYS A 103 1.97 0.52 5.23
CA CYS A 103 2.63 -0.30 6.26
C CYS A 103 1.71 -0.51 7.47
N TRP A 104 1.02 0.54 7.93
CA TRP A 104 0.05 0.45 9.02
C TRP A 104 -1.09 -0.52 8.68
N PHE A 105 -1.69 -0.39 7.49
CA PHE A 105 -2.74 -1.31 7.06
C PHE A 105 -2.23 -2.75 6.96
N PHE A 106 -1.02 -2.96 6.44
CA PHE A 106 -0.42 -4.29 6.41
C PHE A 106 -0.25 -4.87 7.81
N GLU A 107 0.25 -4.09 8.78
CA GLU A 107 0.40 -4.53 10.16
C GLU A 107 -0.94 -4.90 10.80
N VAL A 108 -1.96 -4.05 10.65
CA VAL A 108 -3.30 -4.31 11.21
C VAL A 108 -3.88 -5.62 10.67
N ILE A 109 -3.81 -5.84 9.35
CA ILE A 109 -4.34 -7.05 8.74
C ILE A 109 -3.47 -8.28 9.07
N TYR A 110 -2.16 -8.12 9.18
CA TYR A 110 -1.26 -9.20 9.55
C TYR A 110 -1.51 -9.66 11.00
N ARG A 111 -1.66 -8.72 11.95
CA ARG A 111 -2.07 -9.04 13.32
C ARG A 111 -3.43 -9.73 13.35
N PHE A 112 -4.38 -9.29 12.52
CA PHE A 112 -5.67 -9.96 12.38
C PHE A 112 -5.53 -11.38 11.82
N TYR A 113 -4.63 -11.60 10.85
CA TYR A 113 -4.33 -12.93 10.33
C TYR A 113 -3.75 -13.86 11.41
N GLN A 114 -2.79 -13.37 12.22
CA GLN A 114 -2.23 -14.13 13.35
C GLN A 114 -3.30 -14.47 14.40
N TYR A 115 -4.17 -13.50 14.71
CA TYR A 115 -5.30 -13.72 15.61
C TYR A 115 -6.23 -14.85 15.15
N LEU A 116 -6.52 -14.93 13.85
CA LEU A 116 -7.33 -16.01 13.29
C LEU A 116 -6.61 -17.36 13.33
N GLU A 117 -5.28 -17.37 13.14
CA GLU A 117 -4.48 -18.59 13.25
C GLU A 117 -4.46 -19.17 14.68
N GLU A 118 -4.37 -18.32 15.70
CA GLU A 118 -4.48 -18.73 17.11
C GLU A 118 -5.87 -19.31 17.41
N ARG A 119 -6.93 -18.74 16.84
CA ARG A 119 -8.29 -19.28 17.00
C ARG A 119 -8.47 -20.62 16.30
N GLU A 120 -8.03 -20.73 15.04
CA GLU A 120 -8.13 -21.98 14.27
C GLU A 120 -7.36 -23.13 14.96
N SER A 121 -6.18 -22.84 15.53
CA SER A 121 -5.37 -23.84 16.24
C SER A 121 -5.94 -24.23 17.62
N SER A 122 -6.57 -23.30 18.34
CA SER A 122 -7.22 -23.61 19.63
C SER A 122 -8.40 -24.58 19.49
N PHE A 123 -9.14 -24.56 18.38
CA PHE A 123 -10.20 -25.54 18.11
C PHE A 123 -9.66 -26.91 17.69
N ALA A 124 -8.44 -26.99 17.16
CA ALA A 124 -7.83 -28.27 16.76
C ALA A 124 -7.50 -29.17 17.97
N PHE A 125 -7.26 -28.58 19.15
CA PHE A 125 -6.99 -29.33 20.38
C PHE A 125 -8.21 -30.09 20.94
N ASN A 126 -9.42 -29.84 20.42
CA ASN A 126 -10.64 -30.56 20.80
C ASN A 126 -11.04 -31.68 19.81
N LEU A 127 -10.21 -31.96 18.80
CA LEU A 127 -10.50 -32.96 17.77
C LEU A 127 -9.47 -34.09 17.69
N GLU A 128 -8.43 -34.07 18.51
CA GLU A 128 -7.65 -35.27 18.78
C GLU A 128 -8.48 -36.13 19.75
N PRO A 129 -9.02 -37.28 19.32
CA PRO A 129 -9.68 -38.16 20.26
C PRO A 129 -8.60 -38.65 21.24
N GLU A 130 -8.74 -38.27 22.51
CA GLU A 130 -8.07 -38.94 23.65
C GLU A 130 -8.38 -40.45 23.73
N PHE A 131 -9.14 -41.01 22.79
CA PHE A 131 -9.45 -42.42 22.64
C PHE A 131 -8.48 -43.14 21.69
N SER A 132 -7.20 -43.14 22.05
CA SER A 132 -6.28 -44.21 21.65
C SER A 132 -5.43 -44.66 22.85
N MET A 133 -6.12 -45.21 23.86
CA MET A 133 -5.61 -46.29 24.71
C MET A 133 -6.77 -47.29 24.86
N PRO A 134 -6.56 -48.61 24.86
CA PRO A 134 -5.33 -49.34 25.16
C PRO A 134 -4.46 -49.75 23.96
#